data_AF-A0A2G6T6R4-F1
#
_entry.id   AF-A0A2G6T6R4-F1
#
_cell.length_a   1.000
_cell.length_b   1.000
_cell.length_c   1.000
_cell.angle_alpha   90.00
_cell.angle_beta   90.00
_cell.angle_gamma   90.00
#
_symmetry.space_group_name_H-M   'P 1'
#
loop_
_entity.id
_entity.type
_entity.pdbx_description
1 polymer ?
#
loop_
_entity_poly.entity_id
_entity_poly.type
_entity_poly.pdbx_seq_one_letter_code
_entity_poly.pdbx_strand_id
1 'polypeptide(L)'
;MGREILRVPLGFQHPKDNEGEYIAGAHLEQLWYTDETLKTAYQVYENISEGSPVSPIFPTVEELREWLVNQGFSYEQALDFCAAGHMPSFVVRTSK
;
A
#
# COMPACT_ATOMS: atom_id res chain seq x y z
N MET A 1 -14.25 1.43 -2.97
CA MET A 1 -13.06 2.08 -2.39
C MET A 1 -12.11 0.98 -1.97
N GLY A 2 -11.20 0.49 -2.82
CA GLY A 2 -10.33 -0.66 -2.48
C GLY A 2 -9.08 -0.28 -1.70
N ARG A 3 -8.23 -1.27 -1.38
CA ARG A 3 -6.84 -1.05 -0.97
C ARG A 3 -5.91 -1.76 -1.93
N GLU A 4 -4.75 -1.17 -2.17
CA GLU A 4 -3.72 -1.74 -3.05
C GLU A 4 -2.35 -1.71 -2.36
N ILE A 5 -1.51 -2.69 -2.68
CA ILE A 5 -0.10 -2.73 -2.26
C ILE A 5 0.73 -2.32 -3.46
N LEU A 6 1.46 -1.22 -3.30
CA LEU A 6 2.40 -0.74 -4.31
C LEU A 6 3.82 -0.98 -3.85
N ARG A 7 4.70 -1.20 -4.84
CA ARG A 7 6.14 -1.23 -4.62
C ARG A 7 6.71 0.18 -4.68
N VAL A 8 7.48 0.55 -3.66
CA VAL A 8 8.09 1.87 -3.50
C VAL A 8 9.58 1.74 -3.17
N PRO A 9 10.40 2.75 -3.44
CA PRO A 9 11.77 2.78 -2.94
C PRO A 9 11.84 2.69 -1.42
N LEU A 10 12.88 2.03 -0.92
CA LEU A 10 13.14 2.01 0.51
C LEU A 10 13.39 3.45 1.00
N GLY A 11 12.58 3.90 1.96
CA GLY A 11 12.65 5.28 2.47
C GLY A 11 12.03 6.34 1.55
N PHE A 12 11.20 5.95 0.58
CA PHE A 12 10.48 6.88 -0.28
C PHE A 12 9.71 7.93 0.54
N GLN A 13 9.90 9.21 0.19
CA GLN A 13 9.19 10.31 0.81
C GLN A 13 8.22 10.90 -0.20
N HIS A 14 6.94 10.82 0.15
CA HIS A 14 5.87 11.41 -0.64
C HIS A 14 6.00 12.93 -0.68
N PRO A 15 5.67 13.56 -1.82
CA PRO A 15 5.67 15.01 -1.92
C PRO A 15 4.60 15.57 -0.99
N LYS A 16 5.01 16.55 -0.19
CA LYS A 16 4.17 17.25 0.77
C LYS A 16 4.09 18.72 0.39
N ASP A 17 2.97 19.35 0.69
CA ASP A 17 2.80 20.79 0.50
C ASP A 17 3.56 21.59 1.57
N ASN A 18 3.43 22.92 1.52
CA ASN A 18 4.09 23.81 2.47
C ASN A 18 3.55 23.67 3.92
N GLU A 19 2.42 22.99 4.10
CA GLU A 19 1.82 22.71 5.42
C GLU A 19 2.24 21.33 5.94
N GLY A 20 2.98 20.54 5.13
CA GLY A 20 3.44 19.19 5.47
C GLY A 20 2.41 18.11 5.20
N GLU A 21 1.30 18.47 4.57
CA GLU A 21 0.22 17.59 4.15
C GLU A 21 0.55 16.95 2.81
N TYR A 22 -0.05 15.80 2.57
CA TYR A 22 0.13 15.02 1.36
C TYR A 22 -0.56 15.70 0.17
N ILE A 23 0.19 15.99 -0.91
CA ILE A 23 -0.36 16.59 -2.13
C ILE A 23 -1.19 15.55 -2.90
N ALA A 24 -2.51 15.67 -2.79
CA ALA A 24 -3.48 14.84 -3.49
C ALA A 24 -3.16 14.71 -5.00
N GLY A 25 -3.12 13.47 -5.50
CA GLY A 25 -2.83 13.18 -6.90
C GLY A 25 -1.35 13.12 -7.29
N ALA A 26 -0.44 13.70 -6.48
CA ALA A 26 1.01 13.71 -6.77
C ALA A 26 1.78 12.52 -6.15
N HIS A 27 1.13 11.71 -5.30
CA HIS A 27 1.76 10.62 -4.55
C HIS A 27 2.35 9.51 -5.41
N LEU A 28 1.69 9.21 -6.53
CA LEU A 28 2.08 8.10 -7.41
C LEU A 28 2.90 8.56 -8.61
N GLU A 29 2.84 9.85 -8.97
CA GLU A 29 3.53 10.38 -10.15
C GLU A 29 5.04 10.15 -10.09
N GLN A 30 5.66 10.35 -8.92
CA GLN A 30 7.10 10.08 -8.75
C GLN A 30 7.44 8.60 -8.97
N LEU A 31 6.53 7.68 -8.61
CA LEU A 31 6.73 6.25 -8.81
C LEU A 31 6.67 5.87 -10.29
N TRP A 32 5.99 6.63 -11.15
CA TRP A 32 5.93 6.33 -12.59
C TRP A 32 7.29 6.49 -13.28
N TYR A 33 8.09 7.46 -12.81
CA TYR A 33 9.44 7.72 -13.33
C TYR A 33 10.53 7.01 -12.53
N THR A 34 10.17 6.36 -11.41
CA THR A 34 11.11 5.58 -10.60
C THR A 34 11.36 4.22 -11.24
N ASP A 35 12.65 3.89 -11.38
CA ASP A 35 13.09 2.60 -11.90
C ASP A 35 12.52 1.44 -11.06
N GLU A 36 12.03 0.39 -11.72
CA GLU A 36 11.40 -0.73 -11.03
C GLU A 36 12.40 -1.47 -10.12
N THR A 37 13.69 -1.46 -10.44
CA THR A 37 14.73 -2.08 -9.61
C THR A 37 14.92 -1.39 -8.27
N LEU A 38 14.53 -0.11 -8.16
CA LEU A 38 14.58 0.65 -6.91
C LEU A 38 13.34 0.40 -6.03
N LYS A 39 12.25 -0.12 -6.58
CA LYS A 39 10.99 -0.36 -5.86
C LYS A 39 11.04 -1.67 -5.08
N THR A 40 11.90 -1.70 -4.06
CA THR A 40 12.19 -2.90 -3.26
C THR A 40 11.33 -3.04 -2.02
N ALA A 41 10.55 -2.03 -1.65
CA ALA A 41 9.73 -2.01 -0.44
C ALA A 41 8.23 -1.97 -0.78
N TYR A 42 7.37 -2.20 0.21
CA TYR A 42 5.93 -2.33 0.07
C TYR A 42 5.19 -1.27 0.88
N GLN A 43 4.13 -0.70 0.32
CA GLN A 43 3.26 0.26 0.99
C GLN A 43 1.81 0.08 0.54
N VAL A 44 0.87 0.20 1.49
CA VAL A 44 -0.56 0.11 1.23
C VAL A 44 -1.13 1.49 0.93
N TYR A 45 -1.98 1.55 -0.09
CA TYR A 45 -2.69 2.73 -0.55
C TYR A 45 -4.19 2.49 -0.56
N GLU A 46 -4.98 3.54 -0.38
CA GLU A 46 -6.40 3.50 -0.65
C GLU A 46 -6.69 3.82 -2.11
N ASN A 47 -7.46 2.93 -2.76
CA ASN A 47 -7.93 3.09 -4.13
C ASN A 47 -9.16 4.03 -4.13
N ILE A 48 -8.86 5.29 -3.81
CA ILE A 48 -9.67 6.48 -4.09
C ILE A 48 -8.88 7.36 -5.08
N SER A 49 -9.53 8.31 -5.74
CA SER A 49 -8.90 9.17 -6.77
C SER A 49 -7.65 9.92 -6.31
N GLU A 50 -7.42 10.03 -5.00
CA GLU A 50 -6.28 10.76 -4.42
C GLU A 50 -5.12 9.84 -3.99
N GLY A 51 -5.32 8.52 -3.84
CA GLY A 51 -4.22 7.55 -3.67
C GLY A 51 -3.29 7.82 -2.48
N SER A 52 -3.84 8.03 -1.29
CA SER A 52 -3.04 8.33 -0.09
C SER A 52 -2.39 7.06 0.49
N PRO A 53 -1.12 7.12 0.92
CA PRO A 53 -0.51 6.02 1.64
C PRO A 53 -1.18 5.85 3.01
N VAL A 54 -1.66 4.64 3.30
CA VAL A 54 -2.32 4.30 4.58
C VAL A 54 -1.47 3.43 5.49
N SER A 55 -0.27 3.06 5.03
CA SER A 55 0.70 2.32 5.83
C SER A 55 2.09 2.97 5.81
N PRO A 56 2.96 2.63 6.78
CA PRO A 56 4.40 2.78 6.63
C PRO A 56 4.96 2.04 5.40
N ILE A 57 6.23 2.28 5.11
CA ILE A 57 7.00 1.53 4.12
C ILE A 57 7.59 0.29 4.80
N PHE A 58 7.35 -0.88 4.23
CA PHE A 58 7.87 -2.16 4.73
C PHE A 58 8.94 -2.70 3.78
N PRO A 59 10.14 -3.02 4.25
CA PRO A 59 11.20 -3.57 3.39
C PRO A 59 10.92 -5.00 2.95
N THR A 60 10.03 -5.72 3.65
CA THR A 60 9.67 -7.12 3.36
C THR A 60 8.16 -7.31 3.32
N VAL A 61 7.71 -8.34 2.60
CA VAL A 61 6.28 -8.69 2.51
C VAL A 61 5.78 -9.30 3.82
N GLU A 62 6.66 -9.94 4.58
CA GLU A 62 6.40 -10.50 5.90
C GLU A 62 6.04 -9.41 6.90
N GLU A 63 6.81 -8.32 6.96
CA GLU A 63 6.54 -7.18 7.84
C GLU A 63 5.21 -6.49 7.47
N LEU A 64 4.94 -6.32 6.17
CA LEU A 64 3.65 -5.82 5.70
C LEU A 64 2.50 -6.73 6.17
N ARG A 65 2.65 -8.04 6.05
CA ARG A 65 1.62 -9.01 6.45
C ARG A 65 1.37 -8.96 7.95
N GLU A 66 2.42 -8.90 8.77
CA GLU A 66 2.28 -8.75 10.23
C GLU A 66 1.55 -7.46 10.58
N TRP A 67 1.86 -6.36 9.90
CA TRP A 67 1.13 -5.12 10.05
C TRP A 67 -0.35 -5.26 9.67
N LEU A 68 -0.66 -5.90 8.54
CA LEU A 68 -2.05 -6.15 8.11
C LEU A 68 -2.83 -6.97 9.15
N VAL A 69 -2.21 -8.00 9.73
CA VAL A 69 -2.82 -8.79 10.81
C VAL A 69 -3.09 -7.92 12.04
N ASN A 70 -2.15 -7.05 12.41
CA ASN A 70 -2.34 -6.09 13.50
C ASN A 70 -3.43 -5.04 13.20
N GLN A 71 -3.71 -4.73 11.93
CA GLN A 71 -4.84 -3.91 11.51
C GLN A 71 -6.19 -4.65 11.55
N GLY A 72 -6.21 -5.94 11.89
CA GLY A 72 -7.42 -6.75 12.03
C GLY A 72 -7.74 -7.66 10.83
N PHE A 73 -6.82 -7.77 9.85
CA PHE A 73 -6.95 -8.80 8.81
C PHE A 73 -6.69 -10.18 9.42
N SER A 74 -7.40 -11.20 8.96
CA SER A 74 -6.98 -12.57 9.25
C SER A 74 -5.64 -12.87 8.57
N TYR A 75 -4.90 -13.84 9.09
CA TYR A 75 -3.62 -14.25 8.49
C TYR A 75 -3.78 -14.67 7.01
N GLU A 76 -4.86 -15.40 6.70
CA GLU A 76 -5.18 -15.80 5.32
C GLU A 76 -5.51 -14.58 4.45
N GLN A 77 -6.31 -13.63 4.95
CA GLN A 77 -6.62 -12.40 4.20
C GLN A 77 -5.37 -11.57 3.93
N ALA A 78 -4.47 -11.44 4.90
CA ALA A 78 -3.21 -10.72 4.74
C ALA A 78 -2.30 -11.45 3.74
N LEU A 79 -2.24 -12.78 3.78
CA LEU A 79 -1.48 -13.58 2.82
C LEU A 79 -2.02 -13.41 1.39
N ASP A 80 -3.34 -13.54 1.20
CA ASP A 80 -4.00 -13.34 -0.09
C ASP A 80 -3.79 -11.93 -0.61
N PHE A 81 -3.86 -10.90 0.25
CA PHE A 81 -3.62 -9.52 -0.15
C PHE A 81 -2.16 -9.32 -0.61
N CYS A 82 -1.18 -9.79 0.16
CA CYS A 82 0.22 -9.73 -0.22
C CYS A 82 0.52 -10.48 -1.53
N ALA A 83 -0.17 -11.59 -1.79
CA ALA A 83 -0.01 -12.36 -3.03
C ALA A 83 -0.70 -11.70 -4.24
N ALA A 84 -1.88 -11.12 -4.05
CA ALA A 84 -2.67 -10.50 -5.11
C ALA A 84 -2.24 -9.06 -5.44
N GLY A 85 -1.68 -8.34 -4.48
CA GLY A 85 -1.28 -6.92 -4.61
C GLY A 85 -2.45 -5.93 -4.60
N HIS A 86 -3.70 -6.39 -4.68
CA HIS A 86 -4.90 -5.55 -4.62
C HIS A 86 -6.04 -6.29 -3.91
N MET A 87 -6.79 -5.60 -3.04
CA MET A 87 -7.95 -6.14 -2.36
C MET A 87 -9.13 -5.14 -2.39
N PRO A 88 -10.29 -5.50 -2.97
CA PRO A 88 -11.48 -4.65 -2.87
C PRO A 88 -11.93 -4.52 -1.40
N SER A 89 -12.53 -3.39 -1.01
CA SER A 89 -12.96 -3.09 0.38
C SER A 89 -13.95 -4.04 1.02
N PHE A 90 -14.45 -5.03 0.28
CA PHE A 90 -15.48 -5.93 0.75
C PHE A 90 -15.16 -7.35 0.28
N VAL A 91 -14.37 -8.08 1.06
CA VAL A 91 -14.20 -9.52 0.86
C VAL A 91 -15.22 -10.24 1.75
N VAL A 92 -16.45 -10.36 1.27
CA VAL A 92 -17.38 -11.38 1.77
C VAL A 92 -16.87 -12.71 1.22
N ARG A 93 -16.15 -13.47 2.05
CA ARG A 93 -16.02 -14.91 1.79
C ARG A 93 -17.34 -15.54 2.16
N THR A 94 -18.14 -15.93 1.17
CA THR A 94 -19.22 -16.89 1.39
C THR A 94 -18.56 -18.20 1.82
N SER A 95 -18.55 -18.47 3.13
CA SER A 95 -18.26 -19.82 3.65
C SER A 95 -19.22 -20.80 2.97
N LYS A 96 -18.67 -21.84 2.36
CA LYS A 96 -19.43 -23.00 1.89
C LYS A 96 -19.43 -24.07 2.98
#